data_AF-A0A839WWH5-F1
#
_entry.id   AF-A0A839WWH5-F1
#
_cell.length_a   1.000
_cell.length_b   1.000
_cell.length_c   1.000
_cell.angle_alpha   90.00
_cell.angle_beta   90.00
_cell.angle_gamma   90.00
#
_symmetry.space_group_name_H-M   'P 1'
#
loop_
_entity.id
_entity.type
_entity.pdbx_description
1 polymer ?
#
loop_
_entity_poly.entity_id
_entity_poly.type
_entity_poly.pdbx_seq_one_letter_code
_entity_poly.pdbx_strand_id
1 'polypeptide(L)'
;MTAARLLLLSALCVAMPVAAAPASETSVAALLQRLGIERFGEEIARDIVQAVPPFVEMEASECDCAQGPMRTLVIGHMRQIFTEALGEQGAAHLATWNAFIDTPAGAVAADMVLANMRTGRMQPPPDTLSPEQLAQIEAFTQGQAFWALVSGFDQVHSFAPKRVKAASDEMARTCGIQVPVEALS
;
A
#
# COMPACT_ATOMS: atom_id res chain seq x y z
N MET A 1 34.46 -42.98 40.16
CA MET A 1 33.73 -41.70 40.31
C MET A 1 34.37 -40.67 39.40
N THR A 2 33.83 -40.47 38.20
CA THR A 2 33.96 -39.31 37.29
C THR A 2 33.56 -39.79 35.89
N ALA A 3 32.89 -38.94 35.10
CA ALA A 3 32.47 -39.13 33.69
C ALA A 3 30.96 -39.33 33.41
N ALA A 4 30.04 -38.87 34.26
CA ALA A 4 28.60 -38.95 33.97
C ALA A 4 27.84 -37.60 33.91
N ARG A 5 28.51 -36.44 33.79
CA ARG A 5 27.81 -35.14 33.98
C ARG A 5 28.12 -33.99 33.01
N LEU A 6 28.78 -34.21 31.87
CA LEU A 6 29.26 -33.09 31.05
C LEU A 6 28.82 -33.05 29.57
N LEU A 7 27.80 -33.80 29.15
CA LEU A 7 27.37 -33.85 27.73
C LEU A 7 25.86 -33.57 27.51
N LEU A 8 25.26 -32.63 28.25
CA LEU A 8 23.84 -32.27 28.11
C LEU A 8 23.56 -30.76 27.96
N LEU A 9 24.55 -29.96 27.55
CA LEU A 9 24.43 -28.48 27.53
C LEU A 9 24.63 -27.83 26.14
N SER A 10 24.57 -28.58 25.04
CA SER A 10 24.90 -28.06 23.70
C SER A 10 23.73 -28.00 22.71
N ALA A 11 22.48 -28.18 23.14
CA ALA A 11 21.32 -28.22 22.25
C ALA A 11 20.26 -27.16 22.57
N LEU A 12 20.65 -25.97 23.05
CA LEU A 12 19.82 -24.77 22.94
C LEU A 12 20.14 -24.05 21.63
N CYS A 13 19.67 -24.60 20.51
CA CYS A 13 19.33 -23.74 19.37
C CYS A 13 18.12 -22.93 19.83
N VAL A 14 18.38 -21.75 20.38
CA VAL A 14 17.37 -20.72 20.58
C VAL A 14 16.82 -20.42 19.19
N ALA A 15 15.67 -21.01 18.86
CA ALA A 15 14.82 -20.49 17.81
C ALA A 15 14.42 -19.10 18.29
N MET A 16 15.21 -18.08 17.92
CA MET A 16 14.79 -16.71 18.13
C MET A 16 13.48 -16.58 17.35
N PRO A 17 12.36 -16.24 18.00
CA PRO A 17 11.16 -15.92 17.24
C PRO A 17 11.56 -14.83 16.26
N VAL A 18 11.30 -15.05 14.96
CA VAL A 18 11.32 -13.96 13.98
C VAL A 18 10.45 -12.89 14.61
N ALA A 19 11.06 -11.80 15.07
CA ALA A 19 10.33 -10.75 15.75
C ALA A 19 9.33 -10.20 14.74
N ALA A 20 8.04 -10.26 15.09
CA ALA A 20 7.03 -9.53 14.37
C ALA A 20 7.46 -8.05 14.39
N ALA A 21 7.67 -7.49 13.21
CA ALA A 21 8.05 -6.11 13.03
C ALA A 21 7.03 -5.45 12.10
N PRO A 22 6.43 -4.32 12.51
CA PRO A 22 5.54 -3.58 11.64
C PRO A 22 6.29 -3.09 10.39
N ALA A 23 5.55 -2.92 9.30
CA ALA A 23 6.09 -2.34 8.09
C ALA A 23 6.43 -0.85 8.30
N SER A 24 7.56 -0.39 7.77
CA SER A 24 7.82 1.04 7.67
C SER A 24 7.01 1.66 6.52
N GLU A 25 6.58 2.91 6.66
CA GLU A 25 5.85 3.63 5.58
C GLU A 25 6.66 3.67 4.28
N THR A 26 7.99 3.79 4.36
CA THR A 26 8.89 3.74 3.19
C THR A 26 8.87 2.38 2.50
N SER A 27 8.84 1.28 3.25
CA SER A 27 8.78 -0.07 2.69
C SER A 27 7.42 -0.35 2.05
N VAL A 28 6.33 0.17 2.65
CA VAL A 28 5.00 0.12 2.06
C VAL A 28 4.96 0.93 0.75
N ALA A 29 5.46 2.16 0.77
CA ALA A 29 5.55 3.01 -0.43
C ALA A 29 6.26 2.30 -1.59
N ALA A 30 7.40 1.65 -1.31
CA ALA A 30 8.13 0.90 -2.31
C ALA A 30 7.28 -0.25 -2.91
N LEU A 31 6.56 -1.01 -2.09
CA LEU A 31 5.67 -2.06 -2.60
C LEU A 31 4.52 -1.47 -3.43
N LEU A 32 3.84 -0.44 -2.92
CA LEU A 32 2.72 0.20 -3.63
C LEU A 32 3.16 0.78 -4.98
N GLN A 33 4.39 1.31 -5.06
CA GLN A 33 4.97 1.77 -6.32
C GLN A 33 5.15 0.60 -7.30
N ARG A 34 5.69 -0.54 -6.83
CA ARG A 34 5.87 -1.75 -7.66
C ARG A 34 4.56 -2.34 -8.14
N LEU A 35 3.51 -2.27 -7.33
CA LEU A 35 2.14 -2.68 -7.69
C LEU A 35 1.42 -1.63 -8.56
N GLY A 36 2.04 -0.48 -8.85
CA GLY A 36 1.44 0.62 -9.62
C GLY A 36 0.33 1.38 -8.88
N ILE A 37 0.13 1.09 -7.59
CA ILE A 37 -0.90 1.69 -6.74
C ILE A 37 -0.59 3.16 -6.47
N GLU A 38 0.68 3.55 -6.34
CA GLU A 38 1.03 4.97 -6.18
C GLU A 38 0.62 5.81 -7.39
N ARG A 39 0.87 5.30 -8.61
CA ARG A 39 0.43 5.97 -9.85
C ARG A 39 -1.09 6.05 -9.92
N PHE A 40 -1.80 5.02 -9.47
CA PHE A 40 -3.25 5.07 -9.36
C PHE A 40 -3.71 6.13 -8.34
N GLY A 41 -3.02 6.29 -7.22
CA GLY A 41 -3.24 7.40 -6.28
C GLY A 41 -3.00 8.78 -6.90
N GLU A 42 -2.01 8.92 -7.79
CA GLU A 42 -1.81 10.16 -8.58
C GLU A 42 -2.98 10.44 -9.54
N GLU A 43 -3.54 9.40 -10.16
CA GLU A 43 -4.74 9.50 -11.01
C GLU A 43 -5.93 9.98 -10.16
N ILE A 44 -6.20 9.35 -9.01
CA ILE A 44 -7.27 9.76 -8.08
C ILE A 44 -7.09 11.22 -7.62
N ALA A 45 -5.88 11.61 -7.22
CA ALA A 45 -5.60 12.96 -6.78
C ALA A 45 -5.92 14.00 -7.86
N ARG A 46 -5.57 13.70 -9.11
CA ARG A 46 -5.88 14.55 -10.25
C ARG A 46 -7.38 14.66 -10.47
N ASP A 47 -8.09 13.53 -10.45
CA ASP A 47 -9.53 13.48 -10.64
C ASP A 47 -10.26 14.30 -9.56
N ILE A 48 -9.80 14.24 -8.30
CA ILE A 48 -10.36 15.06 -7.21
C ILE A 48 -10.23 16.56 -7.53
N VAL A 49 -9.04 17.03 -7.90
CA VAL A 49 -8.84 18.45 -8.25
C VAL A 49 -9.66 18.85 -9.48
N GLN A 50 -9.89 17.93 -10.42
CA GLN A 50 -10.61 18.25 -11.65
C GLN A 50 -12.13 18.18 -11.52
N ALA A 51 -12.67 17.49 -10.52
CA ALA A 51 -14.09 17.17 -10.46
C ALA A 51 -14.79 17.55 -9.14
N VAL A 52 -14.06 17.92 -8.08
CA VAL A 52 -14.63 18.15 -6.75
C VAL A 52 -14.53 19.63 -6.36
N PRO A 53 -15.64 20.28 -5.92
CA PRO A 53 -15.56 21.59 -5.29
C PRO A 53 -14.66 21.58 -4.04
N PRO A 54 -13.91 22.66 -3.75
CA PRO A 54 -13.95 23.96 -4.43
C PRO A 54 -13.08 24.03 -5.70
N PHE A 55 -12.33 22.98 -6.04
CA PHE A 55 -11.33 23.05 -7.12
C PHE A 55 -11.94 23.35 -8.49
N VAL A 56 -13.13 22.81 -8.80
CA VAL A 56 -13.82 23.08 -10.07
C VAL A 56 -14.23 24.55 -10.25
N GLU A 57 -14.21 25.34 -9.17
CA GLU A 57 -14.56 26.76 -9.16
C GLU A 57 -13.33 27.68 -9.18
N MET A 58 -12.12 27.09 -9.10
CA MET A 58 -10.84 27.80 -9.07
C MET A 58 -10.28 28.05 -10.46
N GLU A 59 -9.34 28.99 -10.55
CA GLU A 59 -8.59 29.23 -11.78
C GLU A 59 -7.68 28.05 -12.12
N ALA A 60 -7.39 27.85 -13.40
CA ALA A 60 -6.57 26.73 -13.87
C ALA A 60 -5.18 26.68 -13.17
N SER A 61 -4.57 27.84 -12.93
CA SER A 61 -3.27 27.92 -12.23
C SER A 61 -3.35 27.52 -10.76
N GLU A 62 -4.48 27.75 -10.10
CA GLU A 62 -4.73 27.34 -8.72
C GLU A 62 -4.91 25.82 -8.65
N CYS A 63 -5.70 25.26 -9.56
CA CYS A 63 -5.86 23.82 -9.74
C CYS A 63 -4.52 23.13 -10.02
N ASP A 64 -3.73 23.66 -10.94
CA ASP A 64 -2.40 23.11 -11.29
C ASP A 64 -1.47 23.10 -10.07
N CYS A 65 -1.49 24.16 -9.26
CA CYS A 65 -0.71 24.21 -8.03
C CYS A 65 -1.21 23.19 -6.97
N ALA A 66 -2.52 23.05 -6.82
CA ALA A 66 -3.14 22.15 -5.85
C ALA A 66 -2.86 20.65 -6.11
N GLN A 67 -2.47 20.28 -7.34
CA GLN A 67 -2.13 18.89 -7.71
C GLN A 67 -1.08 18.28 -6.78
N GLY A 68 -0.03 19.04 -6.41
CA GLY A 68 1.06 18.56 -5.56
C GLY A 68 0.61 18.19 -4.14
N PRO A 69 -0.01 19.13 -3.41
CA PRO A 69 -0.57 18.87 -2.09
C PRO A 69 -1.66 17.79 -2.11
N MET A 70 -2.56 17.79 -3.10
CA MET A 70 -3.60 16.76 -3.22
C MET A 70 -2.99 15.37 -3.44
N ARG A 71 -2.00 15.24 -4.33
CA ARG A 71 -1.27 13.98 -4.52
C ARG A 71 -0.65 13.49 -3.22
N THR A 72 -0.05 14.39 -2.44
CA THR A 72 0.56 14.05 -1.14
C THR A 72 -0.49 13.55 -0.14
N LEU A 73 -1.67 14.18 -0.12
CA LEU A 73 -2.80 13.74 0.71
C LEU A 73 -3.25 12.32 0.33
N VAL A 74 -3.55 12.09 -0.95
CA VAL A 74 -4.08 10.80 -1.44
C VAL A 74 -3.07 9.67 -1.24
N ILE A 75 -1.84 9.83 -1.73
CA ILE A 75 -0.82 8.78 -1.61
C ILE A 75 -0.46 8.52 -0.15
N GLY A 76 -0.34 9.59 0.66
CA GLY A 76 -0.06 9.46 2.09
C GLY A 76 -1.16 8.69 2.82
N HIS A 77 -2.42 8.91 2.46
CA HIS A 77 -3.56 8.16 3.00
C HIS A 77 -3.53 6.69 2.59
N MET A 78 -3.27 6.39 1.31
CA MET A 78 -3.13 5.00 0.85
C MET A 78 -2.01 4.29 1.61
N ARG A 79 -0.83 4.91 1.73
CA ARG A 79 0.30 4.34 2.49
C ARG A 79 -0.07 4.07 3.94
N GLN A 80 -0.82 4.97 4.58
CA GLN A 80 -1.30 4.78 5.94
C GLN A 80 -2.21 3.56 6.04
N ILE A 81 -3.24 3.47 5.19
CA ILE A 81 -4.17 2.34 5.14
C ILE A 81 -3.42 1.01 5.02
N PHE A 82 -2.48 0.90 4.08
CA PHE A 82 -1.71 -0.35 3.91
C PHE A 82 -0.75 -0.61 5.06
N THR A 83 -0.18 0.42 5.68
CA THR A 83 0.66 0.25 6.87
C THR A 83 -0.14 -0.34 8.02
N GLU A 84 -1.36 0.18 8.26
CA GLU A 84 -2.27 -0.31 9.29
C GLU A 84 -2.76 -1.73 8.98
N ALA A 85 -3.14 -2.01 7.73
CA ALA A 85 -3.61 -3.32 7.28
C ALA A 85 -2.57 -4.44 7.43
N LEU A 86 -1.28 -4.12 7.18
CA LEU A 86 -0.18 -5.06 7.30
C LEU A 86 0.14 -5.43 8.76
N GLY A 87 -0.21 -4.58 9.72
CA GLY A 87 -0.09 -4.82 11.16
C GLY A 87 1.32 -5.17 11.64
N GLU A 88 1.39 -5.84 12.79
CA GLU A 88 2.64 -6.17 13.49
C GLU A 88 3.57 -7.11 12.71
N GLN A 89 3.04 -7.87 11.73
CA GLN A 89 3.83 -8.75 10.86
C GLN A 89 4.17 -8.10 9.52
N GLY A 90 3.95 -6.78 9.40
CA GLY A 90 4.02 -6.08 8.14
C GLY A 90 5.35 -6.23 7.40
N ALA A 91 6.48 -6.23 8.10
CA ALA A 91 7.79 -6.44 7.46
C ALA A 91 7.89 -7.82 6.77
N ALA A 92 7.37 -8.88 7.40
CA ALA A 92 7.37 -10.23 6.83
C ALA A 92 6.40 -10.36 5.66
N HIS A 93 5.22 -9.75 5.77
CA HIS A 93 4.26 -9.69 4.66
C HIS A 93 4.82 -8.93 3.45
N LEU A 94 5.48 -7.79 3.66
CA LEU A 94 6.16 -7.04 2.60
C LEU A 94 7.28 -7.86 1.95
N ALA A 95 8.09 -8.57 2.74
CA ALA A 95 9.13 -9.44 2.19
C ALA A 95 8.53 -10.55 1.31
N THR A 96 7.41 -11.14 1.74
CA THR A 96 6.69 -12.18 1.01
C THR A 96 6.10 -11.66 -0.30
N TRP A 97 5.49 -10.47 -0.27
CA TRP A 97 5.02 -9.78 -1.47
C TRP A 97 6.16 -9.48 -2.44
N ASN A 98 7.26 -8.88 -1.97
CA ASN A 98 8.39 -8.53 -2.81
C ASN A 98 9.01 -9.76 -3.48
N ALA A 99 9.21 -10.85 -2.75
CA ALA A 99 9.72 -12.09 -3.30
C ALA A 99 8.77 -12.69 -4.35
N PHE A 100 7.46 -12.60 -4.14
CA PHE A 100 6.48 -13.09 -5.09
C PHE A 100 6.47 -12.29 -6.39
N ILE A 101 6.44 -10.96 -6.32
CA ILE A 101 6.38 -10.10 -7.51
C ILE A 101 7.70 -10.10 -8.33
N ASP A 102 8.79 -10.62 -7.76
CA ASP A 102 10.04 -10.92 -8.50
C ASP A 102 9.92 -12.18 -9.38
N THR A 103 8.87 -12.99 -9.21
CA THR A 103 8.60 -14.15 -10.08
C THR A 103 7.81 -13.75 -11.33
N PRO A 104 7.90 -14.51 -12.43
CA PRO A 104 7.06 -14.27 -13.61
C PRO A 104 5.55 -14.31 -13.33
N ALA A 105 5.11 -15.17 -12.40
CA ALA A 105 3.70 -15.28 -12.01
C ALA A 105 3.27 -14.04 -11.18
N GLY A 106 4.10 -13.62 -10.24
CA GLY A 106 3.82 -12.46 -9.40
C GLY A 106 3.86 -11.14 -10.14
N ALA A 107 4.68 -11.00 -11.19
CA ALA A 107 4.65 -9.83 -12.07
C ALA A 107 3.27 -9.67 -12.75
N VAL A 108 2.71 -10.76 -13.29
CA VAL A 108 1.37 -10.74 -13.88
C VAL A 108 0.30 -10.48 -12.81
N ALA A 109 0.43 -11.09 -11.62
CA ALA A 109 -0.49 -10.84 -10.52
C ALA A 109 -0.47 -9.38 -10.03
N ALA A 110 0.70 -8.72 -10.02
CA ALA A 110 0.81 -7.30 -9.68
C ALA A 110 0.05 -6.42 -10.69
N ASP A 111 0.14 -6.71 -11.98
CA ASP A 111 -0.65 -6.02 -13.00
C ASP A 111 -2.16 -6.25 -12.82
N MET A 112 -2.55 -7.48 -12.42
CA MET A 112 -3.94 -7.80 -12.11
C MET A 112 -4.45 -7.02 -10.88
N VAL A 113 -3.65 -6.84 -9.83
CA VAL A 113 -4.02 -6.03 -8.66
C VAL A 113 -4.40 -4.61 -9.10
N LEU A 114 -3.55 -3.96 -9.90
CA LEU A 114 -3.83 -2.62 -10.42
C LEU A 114 -5.09 -2.59 -11.31
N ALA A 115 -5.25 -3.58 -12.20
CA ALA A 115 -6.43 -3.68 -13.06
C ALA A 115 -7.74 -3.85 -12.25
N ASN A 116 -7.69 -4.64 -11.19
CA ASN A 116 -8.82 -4.86 -10.29
C ASN A 116 -9.20 -3.56 -9.56
N MET A 117 -8.21 -2.80 -9.08
CA MET A 117 -8.46 -1.50 -8.43
C MET A 117 -9.13 -0.51 -9.38
N ARG A 118 -8.62 -0.37 -10.61
CA ARG A 118 -9.17 0.56 -11.60
C ARG A 118 -10.62 0.23 -12.00
N THR A 119 -10.97 -1.06 -12.00
CA THR A 119 -12.29 -1.52 -12.42
C THR A 119 -13.26 -1.74 -11.25
N GLY A 120 -12.78 -1.68 -10.00
CA GLY A 120 -13.56 -1.99 -8.80
C GLY A 120 -14.05 -3.44 -8.73
N ARG A 121 -13.48 -4.37 -9.52
CA ARG A 121 -13.92 -5.76 -9.57
C ARG A 121 -12.77 -6.69 -9.94
N MET A 122 -12.83 -7.93 -9.44
CA MET A 122 -11.86 -8.97 -9.84
C MET A 122 -12.00 -9.29 -11.33
N GLN A 123 -10.93 -9.07 -12.08
CA GLN A 123 -10.81 -9.48 -13.47
C GLN A 123 -10.46 -10.97 -13.57
N PRO A 124 -10.91 -11.67 -14.62
CA PRO A 124 -10.44 -13.02 -14.89
C PRO A 124 -8.91 -13.00 -15.14
N PRO A 125 -8.20 -14.07 -14.79
CA PRO A 125 -6.79 -14.21 -15.14
C PRO A 125 -6.60 -14.12 -16.67
N PRO A 126 -5.51 -13.52 -17.16
CA PRO A 126 -5.23 -13.49 -18.59
C PRO A 126 -5.06 -14.89 -19.17
N ASP A 127 -5.55 -15.12 -20.39
CA ASP A 127 -5.38 -16.39 -21.13
C ASP A 127 -3.91 -16.74 -21.42
N THR A 128 -3.00 -15.77 -21.26
CA THR A 128 -1.56 -15.94 -21.47
C THR A 128 -0.83 -16.62 -20.31
N LEU A 129 -1.50 -16.85 -19.17
CA LEU A 129 -0.91 -17.54 -18.02
C LEU A 129 -0.74 -19.04 -18.30
N SER A 130 0.46 -19.55 -18.05
CA SER A 130 0.68 -21.00 -18.01
C SER A 130 0.02 -21.64 -16.78
N PRO A 131 -0.28 -22.95 -16.81
CA PRO A 131 -0.83 -23.67 -15.64
C PRO A 131 0.06 -23.56 -14.40
N GLU A 132 1.39 -23.52 -14.57
CA GLU A 132 2.34 -23.37 -13.47
C GLU A 132 2.22 -21.99 -12.81
N GLN A 133 2.16 -20.92 -13.61
CA GLN A 133 1.99 -19.56 -13.09
C GLN A 133 0.65 -19.41 -12.37
N LEU A 134 -0.42 -20.00 -12.91
CA LEU A 134 -1.72 -19.99 -12.26
C LEU A 134 -1.67 -20.67 -10.89
N ALA A 135 -1.01 -21.83 -10.78
CA ALA A 135 -0.84 -22.53 -9.52
C ALA A 135 0.00 -21.72 -8.50
N GLN A 136 1.04 -21.02 -8.97
CA GLN A 136 1.84 -20.13 -8.11
C GLN A 136 1.01 -18.94 -7.58
N ILE A 137 0.19 -18.32 -8.44
CA ILE A 137 -0.72 -17.24 -8.04
C ILE A 137 -1.72 -17.78 -7.02
N GLU A 138 -2.35 -18.92 -7.30
CA GLU A 138 -3.32 -19.53 -6.40
C GLU A 138 -2.71 -19.80 -5.02
N ALA A 139 -1.53 -20.44 -4.98
CA ALA A 139 -0.81 -20.70 -3.73
C ALA A 139 -0.48 -19.40 -2.96
N PHE A 140 -0.07 -18.34 -3.67
CA PHE A 140 0.20 -17.05 -3.04
C PHE A 140 -1.07 -16.42 -2.45
N THR A 141 -2.19 -16.46 -3.17
CA THR A 141 -3.48 -15.87 -2.71
C THR A 141 -4.09 -16.60 -1.51
N GLN A 142 -3.67 -17.84 -1.25
CA GLN A 142 -4.05 -18.56 -0.02
C GLN A 142 -3.23 -18.11 1.20
N GLY A 143 -2.14 -17.36 0.99
CA GLY A 143 -1.22 -16.94 2.05
C GLY A 143 -1.69 -15.71 2.84
N GLN A 144 -1.23 -15.60 4.09
CA GLN A 144 -1.56 -14.46 4.96
C GLN A 144 -1.06 -13.12 4.43
N ALA A 145 0.11 -13.09 3.76
CA ALA A 145 0.66 -11.86 3.20
C ALA A 145 -0.28 -11.23 2.15
N PHE A 146 -0.91 -12.06 1.31
CA PHE A 146 -1.90 -11.59 0.34
C PHE A 146 -3.09 -10.93 1.05
N TRP A 147 -3.72 -11.65 1.99
CA TRP A 147 -4.89 -11.15 2.70
C TRP A 147 -4.61 -9.93 3.58
N ALA A 148 -3.42 -9.82 4.17
CA ALA A 148 -3.00 -8.66 4.94
C ALA A 148 -2.88 -7.39 4.08
N LEU A 149 -2.48 -7.52 2.81
CA LEU A 149 -2.49 -6.38 1.89
C LEU A 149 -3.91 -6.10 1.37
N VAL A 150 -4.65 -7.16 1.03
CA VAL A 150 -6.02 -7.04 0.48
C VAL A 150 -6.97 -6.36 1.46
N SER A 151 -6.85 -6.63 2.76
CA SER A 151 -7.66 -5.97 3.80
C SER A 151 -7.45 -4.45 3.83
N GLY A 152 -6.35 -3.93 3.28
CA GLY A 152 -6.15 -2.49 3.10
C GLY A 152 -7.15 -1.89 2.12
N PHE A 153 -7.58 -2.63 1.09
CA PHE A 153 -8.60 -2.14 0.16
C PHE A 153 -9.99 -2.02 0.81
N ASP A 154 -10.28 -2.84 1.82
CA ASP A 154 -11.54 -2.76 2.58
C ASP A 154 -11.53 -1.63 3.62
N GLN A 155 -10.35 -1.11 3.95
CA GLN A 155 -10.13 -0.07 4.95
C GLN A 155 -10.13 1.35 4.35
N VAL A 156 -10.71 1.54 3.16
CA VAL A 156 -10.88 2.87 2.57
C VAL A 156 -11.91 3.66 3.38
N HIS A 157 -11.42 4.40 4.37
CA HIS A 157 -12.18 5.38 5.13
C HIS A 157 -11.80 6.80 4.70
N SER A 158 -12.56 7.79 5.19
CA SER A 158 -12.25 9.22 5.04
C SER A 158 -10.80 9.54 5.37
N PHE A 159 -10.25 10.56 4.71
CA PHE A 159 -8.90 11.02 4.96
C PHE A 159 -8.69 11.34 6.44
N ALA A 160 -7.56 10.92 7.00
CA ALA A 160 -7.25 11.24 8.39
C ALA A 160 -7.23 12.76 8.61
N PRO A 161 -7.96 13.33 9.60
CA PRO A 161 -8.11 14.77 9.76
C PRO A 161 -6.78 15.54 9.81
N LYS A 162 -5.74 14.93 10.39
CA LYS A 162 -4.39 15.51 10.45
C LYS A 162 -3.76 15.67 9.06
N ARG A 163 -3.96 14.69 8.16
CA ARG A 163 -3.44 14.74 6.78
C ARG A 163 -4.23 15.76 5.95
N VAL A 164 -5.55 15.80 6.12
CA VAL A 164 -6.39 16.82 5.47
C VAL A 164 -5.96 18.23 5.87
N LYS A 165 -5.79 18.48 7.17
CA LYS A 165 -5.31 19.78 7.64
C LYS A 165 -3.94 20.12 7.06
N ALA A 166 -3.00 19.18 7.06
CA ALA A 166 -1.67 19.41 6.49
C ALA A 166 -1.74 19.75 4.98
N ALA A 167 -2.61 19.09 4.22
CA ALA A 167 -2.82 19.38 2.81
C ALA A 167 -3.43 20.77 2.59
N SER A 168 -4.46 21.13 3.37
CA SER A 168 -5.08 22.46 3.33
C SER A 168 -4.09 23.58 3.71
N ASP A 169 -3.32 23.41 4.79
CA ASP A 169 -2.28 24.34 5.21
C ASP A 169 -1.21 24.50 4.12
N GLU A 170 -0.83 23.40 3.46
CA GLU A 170 0.16 23.41 2.37
C GLU A 170 -0.35 24.14 1.14
N MET A 171 -1.61 23.91 0.75
CA MET A 171 -2.26 24.62 -0.36
C MET A 171 -2.33 26.12 -0.09
N ALA A 172 -2.68 26.53 1.14
CA ALA A 172 -2.68 27.92 1.55
C ALA A 172 -1.28 28.55 1.45
N ARG A 173 -0.26 27.83 1.92
CA ARG A 173 1.12 28.31 1.96
C ARG A 173 1.78 28.40 0.60
N THR A 174 1.53 27.43 -0.28
CA THR A 174 2.25 27.28 -1.56
C THR A 174 1.48 27.81 -2.75
N CYS A 175 0.16 27.69 -2.74
CA CYS A 175 -0.73 28.07 -3.84
C CYS A 175 -1.54 29.32 -3.54
N GLY A 176 -1.56 29.79 -2.28
CA GLY A 176 -2.38 30.94 -1.87
C GLY A 176 -3.87 30.65 -1.78
N ILE A 177 -4.28 29.38 -1.91
CA ILE A 177 -5.69 28.98 -1.94
C ILE A 177 -6.16 28.51 -0.57
N GLN A 178 -7.40 28.84 -0.22
CA GLN A 178 -8.03 28.36 1.02
C GLN A 178 -9.00 27.24 0.67
N VAL A 179 -8.64 26.00 1.03
CA VAL A 179 -9.52 24.83 0.88
C VAL A 179 -10.03 24.44 2.27
N PRO A 180 -11.35 24.52 2.54
CA PRO A 180 -11.92 24.07 3.81
C PRO A 180 -11.59 22.60 4.06
N VAL A 181 -11.26 22.25 5.30
CA VAL A 181 -10.96 20.87 5.71
C VAL A 181 -12.15 19.95 5.42
N GLU A 182 -13.36 20.46 5.58
CA GLU A 182 -14.63 19.76 5.34
C GLU A 182 -14.82 19.40 3.87
N ALA A 183 -14.22 20.15 2.94
CA ALA A 183 -14.28 19.85 1.51
C ALA A 183 -13.37 18.68 1.11
N LEU A 184 -12.48 18.27 2.01
CA LEU A 184 -11.47 17.24 1.79
C LEU A 184 -11.62 16.03 2.74
N SER A 185 -12.70 15.99 3.54
CA SER A 185 -12.94 14.98 4.58
C SER A 185 -13.96 13.92 4.16
#